data_AF-A0A9Q3Z079-F1
#
_entry.id   AF-A0A9Q3Z079-F1
#
_cell.length_a   1.000
_cell.length_b   1.000
_cell.length_c   1.000
_cell.angle_alpha   90.00
_cell.angle_beta   90.00
_cell.angle_gamma   90.00
#
_symmetry.space_group_name_H-M   'P 1'
#
loop_
_entity.id
_entity.type
_entity.pdbx_description
1 polymer ?
#
loop_
_entity_poly.entity_id
_entity_poly.type
_entity_poly.pdbx_seq_one_letter_code
_entity_poly.pdbx_strand_id
1 'polypeptide(L)'
;MASSIPLYLIKQNNKYYSLKSLVYELGQPKTNQELEKWYKENGIDDLNALIEKKNSKSVDLKLDKNDIYKTISLIDLNEAITNGIEYIDNDNKKEIEYNVKEYQLLNLVKEKIGSKFQIAKWEEGDNIE
;
A
#
# COMPACT_ATOMS: atom_id res chain seq x y z
N MET A 1 -15.17 15.97 20.03
CA MET A 1 -14.01 16.36 19.22
C MET A 1 -13.80 15.26 18.20
N ALA A 2 -13.78 15.58 16.90
CA ALA A 2 -13.43 14.59 15.90
C ALA A 2 -11.96 14.22 16.12
N SER A 3 -11.66 12.94 16.35
CA SER A 3 -10.28 12.45 16.33
C SER A 3 -9.77 12.64 14.92
N SER A 4 -8.68 13.40 14.73
CA SER A 4 -8.03 13.41 13.42
C SER A 4 -7.37 12.04 13.21
N ILE A 5 -7.37 11.57 11.96
CA ILE A 5 -6.71 10.31 11.60
C ILE A 5 -5.22 10.60 11.46
N PRO A 6 -4.34 9.92 12.21
CA PRO A 6 -2.90 10.14 12.10
C PRO A 6 -2.38 9.70 10.74
N LEU A 7 -1.48 10.48 10.16
CA LEU A 7 -0.80 10.19 8.91
C LEU A 7 0.68 9.92 9.16
N TYR A 8 1.21 8.93 8.45
CA TYR A 8 2.57 8.45 8.62
C TYR A 8 3.39 8.62 7.35
N LEU A 9 4.63 9.08 7.53
CA LEU A 9 5.70 9.12 6.53
C LEU A 9 6.94 8.44 7.11
N ILE A 10 7.91 8.12 6.27
CA ILE A 10 9.23 7.69 6.73
C ILE A 10 10.18 8.89 6.72
N LYS A 11 10.96 9.06 7.78
CA LYS A 11 11.98 10.10 7.90
C LYS A 11 13.37 9.48 8.02
N GLN A 12 14.32 9.99 7.24
CA GLN A 12 15.73 9.63 7.33
C GLN A 12 16.60 10.80 6.86
N ASN A 13 17.64 11.14 7.64
CA ASN A 13 18.60 12.20 7.28
C ASN A 13 17.92 13.51 6.84
N ASN A 14 16.89 13.94 7.58
CA ASN A 14 16.03 15.09 7.29
C ASN A 14 15.22 15.03 5.98
N LYS A 15 15.28 13.91 5.27
CA LYS A 15 14.42 13.62 4.12
C LYS A 15 13.20 12.82 4.54
N TYR A 16 12.09 13.06 3.86
CA TYR A 16 10.84 12.34 4.01
C TYR A 16 10.58 11.46 2.80
N TYR A 17 9.92 10.33 3.04
CA TYR A 17 9.57 9.34 2.03
C TYR A 17 8.13 8.88 2.26
N SER A 18 7.42 8.58 1.18
CA SER A 18 6.06 8.07 1.21
C SER A 18 6.00 6.57 0.96
N LEU A 19 5.12 5.90 1.69
CA LEU A 19 4.83 4.46 1.52
C LEU A 19 3.65 4.21 0.54
N LYS A 20 2.98 5.26 0.04
CA LYS A 20 1.77 5.15 -0.80
C LYS A 20 2.02 4.44 -2.12
N SER A 21 3.23 4.55 -2.68
CA SER A 21 3.63 3.84 -3.91
C SER A 21 5.12 3.50 -3.93
N LEU A 22 5.49 2.25 -3.62
CA LEU A 22 6.85 1.70 -3.79
C LEU A 22 7.98 2.55 -3.14
N VAL A 23 7.78 3.06 -1.91
CA VAL A 23 8.76 3.87 -1.14
C VAL A 23 9.52 4.88 -1.99
N TYR A 24 8.99 6.09 -2.11
CA TYR A 24 9.62 7.17 -2.89
C TYR A 24 10.00 8.37 -2.04
N GLU A 25 11.08 9.05 -2.45
CA GLU A 25 11.60 10.24 -1.79
C GLU A 25 10.73 11.46 -2.10
N LEU A 26 10.35 12.20 -1.05
CA LEU A 26 9.74 13.52 -1.14
C LEU A 26 10.80 14.63 -1.04
N GLY A 27 11.87 14.36 -0.30
CA GLY A 27 13.00 15.27 -0.08
C GLY A 27 12.98 15.89 1.31
N GLN A 28 13.69 17.00 1.49
CA GLN A 28 13.69 17.77 2.74
C GLN A 28 12.70 18.94 2.60
N PRO A 29 11.71 19.08 3.50
CA PRO A 29 10.76 20.18 3.43
C PRO A 29 11.47 21.50 3.77
N LYS A 30 11.09 22.57 3.07
CA LYS A 30 11.59 23.93 3.30
C LYS A 30 10.78 24.67 4.36
N THR A 31 9.53 24.27 4.55
CA THR A 31 8.60 24.88 5.52
C THR A 31 7.71 23.83 6.17
N ASN A 32 7.13 24.16 7.32
CA ASN A 32 6.16 23.32 8.00
C ASN A 32 4.88 23.13 7.16
N GLN A 33 4.47 24.15 6.41
CA GLN A 33 3.33 24.06 5.48
C GLN A 33 3.58 23.06 4.35
N GLU A 34 4.80 22.97 3.84
CA GLU A 34 5.17 21.96 2.85
C GLU A 34 5.13 20.55 3.44
N LEU A 35 5.65 20.38 4.66
CA LEU A 35 5.62 19.08 5.34
C LEU A 35 4.18 18.65 5.66
N GLU A 36 3.31 19.57 6.10
CA GLU A 36 1.89 19.29 6.33
C GLU A 36 1.20 18.82 5.04
N LYS A 37 1.44 19.52 3.92
CA LYS A 37 0.93 19.13 2.61
C LYS A 37 1.42 17.73 2.23
N TRP A 38 2.68 17.41 2.52
CA TRP A 38 3.22 16.08 2.25
C TRP A 38 2.53 14.98 3.04
N TYR A 39 2.25 15.18 4.33
CA TYR A 39 1.46 14.24 5.11
C TYR A 39 0.07 14.05 4.49
N LYS A 40 -0.65 15.13 4.18
CA LYS A 40 -2.01 15.06 3.60
C LYS A 40 -2.05 14.33 2.25
N GLU A 41 -1.08 14.59 1.38
CA GLU A 41 -1.09 14.02 0.02
C GLU A 41 -0.46 12.62 -0.06
N ASN A 42 0.55 12.36 0.76
CA ASN A 42 1.45 11.21 0.62
C ASN A 42 1.52 10.31 1.87
N GLY A 43 0.94 10.74 2.99
CA GLY A 43 0.87 9.97 4.22
C GLY A 43 -0.03 8.75 4.08
N ILE A 44 0.27 7.74 4.89
CA ILE A 44 -0.58 6.56 5.08
C ILE A 44 -1.21 6.69 6.46
N ASP A 45 -2.51 6.44 6.55
CA ASP A 45 -3.26 6.37 7.81
C ASP A 45 -3.26 4.95 8.41
N ASP A 46 -3.27 3.93 7.56
CA ASP A 46 -3.27 2.52 7.95
C ASP A 46 -2.19 1.70 7.23
N LEU A 47 -1.12 1.38 7.96
CA LEU A 47 -0.01 0.56 7.46
C LEU A 47 -0.43 -0.90 7.25
N ASN A 48 -1.36 -1.43 8.04
CA ASN A 48 -1.83 -2.81 7.90
C ASN A 48 -2.65 -2.94 6.62
N ALA A 49 -3.57 -2.00 6.38
CA ALA A 49 -4.34 -1.97 5.12
C ALA A 49 -3.43 -1.87 3.89
N LEU A 50 -2.32 -1.13 3.97
CA LEU A 50 -1.31 -1.08 2.90
C LEU A 50 -0.68 -2.46 2.66
N ILE A 51 -0.29 -3.16 3.73
CA ILE A 51 0.32 -4.50 3.65
C ILE A 51 -0.69 -5.52 3.10
N GLU A 52 -1.92 -5.53 3.62
CA GLU A 52 -3.01 -6.41 3.18
C GLU A 52 -3.32 -6.23 1.70
N LYS A 53 -3.45 -4.98 1.24
CA LYS A 53 -3.64 -4.66 -0.18
C LYS A 53 -2.50 -5.16 -1.07
N LYS A 54 -1.28 -5.27 -0.55
CA LYS A 54 -0.13 -5.83 -1.28
C LYS A 54 -0.05 -7.35 -1.19
N ASN A 55 -0.65 -7.94 -0.15
CA ASN A 55 -0.73 -9.38 0.06
C ASN A 55 -1.87 -10.03 -0.72
N SER A 56 -2.84 -9.26 -1.20
CA SER A 56 -3.94 -9.77 -2.02
C SER A 56 -3.85 -9.25 -3.45
N LYS A 57 -4.14 -10.13 -4.42
CA LYS A 57 -4.35 -9.78 -5.82
C LYS A 57 -5.72 -10.29 -6.25
N SER A 58 -6.32 -9.60 -7.21
CA SER A 58 -7.54 -10.07 -7.84
C SER A 58 -7.44 -10.01 -9.36
N VAL A 59 -8.08 -10.96 -10.02
CA VAL A 59 -8.12 -11.07 -11.48
C VAL A 59 -9.54 -11.32 -11.92
N ASP A 60 -10.06 -10.41 -12.74
CA ASP A 60 -11.40 -10.54 -13.31
C ASP A 60 -11.51 -11.77 -14.21
N LEU A 61 -12.71 -12.32 -14.26
CA LEU A 61 -13.08 -13.40 -15.14
C LEU A 61 -13.93 -12.86 -16.30
N LYS A 62 -13.70 -13.42 -17.48
CA LYS A 62 -14.49 -13.17 -18.68
C LYS A 62 -15.05 -14.48 -19.21
N LEU A 63 -16.32 -14.45 -19.61
CA LEU A 63 -16.94 -15.57 -20.30
C LEU A 63 -16.36 -15.70 -21.71
N ASP A 64 -15.90 -16.88 -22.06
CA ASP A 64 -15.43 -17.18 -23.40
C ASP A 64 -16.57 -17.64 -24.33
N LYS A 65 -16.24 -17.89 -25.61
CA LYS A 65 -17.21 -18.28 -26.64
C LYS A 65 -17.88 -19.64 -26.41
N ASN A 66 -17.41 -20.43 -25.44
CA ASN A 66 -17.93 -21.75 -25.09
C ASN A 66 -18.63 -21.72 -23.72
N ASP A 67 -19.03 -20.55 -23.25
CA ASP A 67 -19.67 -20.34 -21.94
C ASP A 67 -18.79 -20.76 -20.74
N ILE A 68 -17.46 -20.66 -20.88
CA ILE A 68 -16.50 -20.96 -19.81
C ILE A 68 -15.86 -19.66 -19.32
N TYR A 69 -15.88 -19.43 -18.00
CA TYR A 69 -15.15 -18.31 -17.39
C TYR A 69 -13.64 -18.55 -17.41
N LYS A 70 -12.89 -17.55 -17.87
CA LYS A 70 -11.43 -17.54 -17.91
C LYS A 70 -10.91 -16.24 -17.33
N THR A 71 -9.75 -16.30 -16.68
CA THR A 71 -9.06 -15.10 -16.22
C THR A 71 -8.69 -14.21 -17.40
N ILE A 72 -8.86 -12.91 -17.24
CA ILE A 72 -8.47 -11.94 -18.28
C ILE A 72 -6.95 -11.75 -18.36
N SER A 73 -6.22 -12.19 -17.34
CA SER A 73 -4.76 -12.20 -17.25
C SER A 73 -4.25 -13.53 -16.67
N LEU A 74 -2.96 -13.82 -16.88
CA LEU A 74 -2.33 -15.00 -16.30
C LEU A 74 -2.13 -14.78 -14.79
N ILE A 75 -2.43 -15.82 -14.00
CA ILE A 75 -2.09 -15.88 -12.58
C ILE A 75 -0.72 -16.57 -12.47
N ASP A 76 0.25 -15.91 -11.83
CA ASP A 76 1.51 -16.55 -11.49
C ASP A 76 1.34 -17.38 -10.21
N LEU A 77 1.13 -18.68 -10.39
CA LEU A 77 0.96 -19.63 -9.29
C LEU A 77 2.24 -19.81 -8.44
N ASN A 78 3.41 -19.38 -8.91
CA ASN A 78 4.63 -19.38 -8.10
C ASN A 78 4.65 -18.23 -7.08
N GLU A 79 3.89 -17.18 -7.34
CA GLU A 79 3.72 -16.02 -6.47
C GLU A 79 2.52 -16.21 -5.53
N ALA A 80 1.47 -16.91 -6.00
CA ALA A 80 0.27 -17.19 -5.25
C ALA A 80 0.48 -18.21 -4.13
N ILE A 81 -0.06 -17.92 -2.94
CA ILE A 81 -0.23 -18.90 -1.87
C ILE A 81 -1.49 -19.69 -2.23
N THR A 82 -1.31 -20.93 -2.71
CA THR A 82 -2.39 -21.77 -3.27
C THR A 82 -3.58 -22.00 -2.33
N ASN A 83 -3.37 -21.89 -1.01
CA ASN A 83 -4.42 -22.08 0.00
C ASN A 83 -5.27 -20.82 0.25
N GLY A 84 -4.96 -19.70 -0.41
CA GLY A 84 -5.69 -18.44 -0.29
C GLY A 84 -6.34 -17.99 -1.59
N ILE A 85 -6.66 -18.93 -2.50
CA ILE A 85 -7.37 -18.63 -3.76
C ILE A 85 -8.88 -18.75 -3.51
N GLU A 86 -9.62 -17.68 -3.75
CA GLU A 86 -11.06 -17.58 -3.57
C GLU A 86 -11.74 -17.15 -4.88
N TYR A 87 -12.89 -17.76 -5.18
CA TYR A 87 -13.75 -17.34 -6.28
C TYR A 87 -14.85 -16.43 -5.73
N ILE A 88 -14.95 -15.22 -6.28
CA ILE A 88 -15.97 -14.24 -5.92
C ILE A 88 -16.97 -14.15 -7.08
N ASP A 89 -18.26 -14.35 -6.77
CA ASP A 89 -19.38 -14.22 -7.70
C ASP A 89 -20.46 -13.35 -7.07
N ASN A 90 -20.47 -12.09 -7.48
CA ASN A 90 -21.44 -11.11 -7.04
C ASN A 90 -22.13 -10.52 -8.29
N ASP A 91 -23.32 -9.94 -8.14
CA ASP A 91 -24.14 -9.44 -9.26
C ASP A 91 -23.40 -8.54 -10.27
N ASN A 92 -22.32 -7.87 -9.84
CA ASN A 92 -21.54 -6.93 -10.65
C ASN A 92 -20.14 -7.42 -11.05
N LYS A 93 -19.64 -8.53 -10.50
CA LYS A 93 -18.23 -8.92 -10.66
C LYS A 93 -18.02 -10.41 -10.44
N LYS A 94 -17.22 -11.01 -11.32
CA LYS A 94 -16.70 -12.36 -11.17
C LYS A 94 -15.19 -12.29 -11.22
N GLU A 95 -14.52 -12.71 -10.16
CA GLU A 95 -13.07 -12.65 -10.05
C GLU A 95 -12.50 -13.81 -9.25
N ILE A 96 -11.21 -14.03 -9.42
CA ILE A 96 -10.41 -14.86 -8.53
C ILE A 96 -9.57 -13.91 -7.69
N GLU A 97 -9.78 -13.93 -6.37
CA GLU A 97 -8.87 -13.32 -5.41
C GLU A 97 -7.85 -14.36 -4.95
N TYR A 98 -6.61 -13.93 -4.74
CA TYR A 98 -5.60 -14.80 -4.19
C TYR A 98 -4.58 -14.05 -3.36
N ASN A 99 -4.17 -14.67 -2.26
CA ASN A 99 -3.08 -14.18 -1.45
C ASN A 99 -1.73 -14.49 -2.12
N VAL A 100 -0.80 -13.55 -2.05
CA VAL A 100 0.60 -13.72 -2.44
C VAL A 100 1.49 -13.78 -1.19
N LYS A 101 2.78 -14.09 -1.38
CA LYS A 101 3.77 -14.03 -0.29
C LYS A 101 3.67 -12.70 0.45
N GLU A 102 3.77 -12.80 1.78
CA GLU A 102 3.67 -11.64 2.67
C GLU A 102 4.63 -10.52 2.24
N TYR A 103 4.05 -9.36 1.98
CA TYR A 103 4.72 -8.13 1.62
C TYR A 103 5.53 -7.63 2.81
N GLN A 104 6.84 -7.87 2.72
CA GLN A 104 7.80 -7.47 3.74
C GLN A 104 8.09 -5.96 3.65
N LEU A 105 7.13 -5.12 4.05
CA LEU A 105 7.24 -3.66 3.98
C LEU A 105 8.56 -3.16 4.61
N LEU A 106 8.94 -3.73 5.76
CA LEU A 106 10.17 -3.39 6.44
C LEU A 106 11.42 -3.69 5.60
N ASN A 107 11.45 -4.83 4.90
CA ASN A 107 12.57 -5.18 4.04
C ASN A 107 12.66 -4.22 2.85
N LEU A 108 11.53 -3.87 2.24
CA LEU A 108 11.49 -2.93 1.12
C LEU A 108 11.95 -1.53 1.54
N VAL A 109 11.54 -1.04 2.71
CA VAL A 109 12.06 0.22 3.26
C VAL A 109 13.58 0.13 3.47
N LYS A 110 14.07 -0.98 4.06
CA LYS A 110 15.52 -1.19 4.27
C LYS A 110 16.31 -1.25 2.97
N GLU A 111 15.77 -1.86 1.92
CA GLU A 111 16.41 -1.91 0.60
C GLU A 111 16.46 -0.54 -0.07
N LYS A 112 15.42 0.28 0.10
CA LYS A 112 15.29 1.58 -0.58
C LYS A 112 16.06 2.69 0.10
N ILE A 113 15.99 2.76 1.43
CA ILE A 113 16.55 3.88 2.19
C ILE A 113 17.54 3.42 3.26
N GLY A 114 17.67 2.12 3.55
CA GLY A 114 18.61 1.60 4.56
C GLY A 114 17.97 1.32 5.92
N SER A 115 18.79 0.92 6.90
CA SER A 115 18.31 0.37 8.18
C SER A 115 18.07 1.40 9.29
N LYS A 116 18.45 2.66 9.08
CA LYS A 116 18.31 3.74 10.07
C LYS A 116 17.30 4.76 9.57
N PHE A 117 16.04 4.60 9.97
CA PHE A 117 14.94 5.51 9.63
C PHE A 117 13.96 5.60 10.81
N GLN A 118 13.06 6.57 10.75
CA GLN A 118 12.00 6.80 11.72
C GLN A 118 10.65 6.76 11.01
N ILE A 119 9.62 6.31 11.70
CA ILE A 119 8.23 6.51 11.29
C ILE A 119 7.81 7.86 11.88
N ALA A 120 7.58 8.84 11.02
CA ALA A 120 7.15 10.18 11.40
C ALA A 120 5.62 10.23 11.33
N LYS A 121 5.00 10.68 12.41
CA LYS A 121 3.56 10.79 12.60
C LYS A 121 3.15 12.26 12.53
N TRP A 122 1.97 12.53 11.98
CA TRP A 122 1.33 13.83 12.02
C TRP A 122 -0.18 13.68 12.19
N GLU A 123 -0.76 14.50 13.06
CA GLU A 123 -2.19 14.67 13.27
C GLU A 123 -2.60 16.11 12.96
N GLU A 124 -3.85 16.31 12.53
CA GLU A 124 -4.34 17.65 12.27
C GLU A 124 -4.37 18.48 13.56
N GLY A 125 -3.63 19.59 13.56
CA GLY A 125 -3.40 20.42 14.73
C GLY A 125 -2.04 20.22 15.41
N ASP A 126 -1.23 19.24 14.96
CA ASP A 126 0.15 19.09 15.45
C ASP A 126 1.03 20.27 15.04
N ASN A 127 1.82 20.76 16.00
CA ASN A 127 2.95 21.63 15.70
C ASN A 127 4.05 20.79 15.07
N ILE A 128 4.38 21.09 13.82
CA ILE A 128 5.48 20.45 13.11
C ILE A 128 6.79 21.10 13.59
N GLU A 129 7.58 20.37 14.37
CA GLU A 129 8.95 20.78 14.81
C GLU A 129 10.05 20.30 13.86
#